data_AF-A0A7X4YP38-F1
#
_entry.id   AF-A0A7X4YP38-F1
#
_cell.length_a   1.000
_cell.length_b   1.000
_cell.length_c   1.000
_cell.angle_alpha   90.00
_cell.angle_beta   90.00
_cell.angle_gamma   90.00
#
_symmetry.space_group_name_H-M   'P 1'
#
loop_
_entity.id
_entity.type
_entity.pdbx_description
1 polymer ?
#
loop_
_entity_poly.entity_id
_entity_poly.type
_entity_poly.pdbx_seq_one_letter_code
_entity_poly.pdbx_strand_id
1 'polypeptide(L)'
;MLRPFMEIERWDVVGMSVEESAKRLRRIAWLDRQLMRIEAGHMTARPEYEIKGALGRLTWQDADHYDQLRSRGKQLRTSPSAFDKCPDNDLAELTEQSLRSPTTLCLLVALFEVVKPAQLEAIGIYLNKAQPLVDEPTRRLLGHQLMDREAQLAWGREAIAHISGLADEAERELAARWRSWLLALLAAAGGPDGSGERKPADASLAVPAEPFALPDKSTRDGRFATSVVKMRGMAFEDDAQGRLLQMMLHRYFEMSPAEAIAYVHFAAEDKPWGFYRDTARHIWDEVRHCWFGEAALRAKGYDVYGFENWTGWYDMTSQLFEGEEAYTHLTIAIEKAGMKYPPGKREEWEFCRDIVQDPLMTTFQDFDWADEVTHAGFGQRWIVDSVFGGDPRQAQAAADATVAKRAAFMARSQDGGGSGGGAGGY
;
A
#
# COMPACT_ATOMS: atom_id res chain seq x y z
N MET A 1 32.05 -26.45 25.67
CA MET A 1 31.66 -25.70 26.88
C MET A 1 30.50 -24.81 26.49
N LEU A 2 29.36 -24.88 27.18
CA LEU A 2 28.25 -23.96 26.92
C LEU A 2 28.66 -22.56 27.37
N ARG A 3 28.55 -21.56 26.49
CA ARG A 3 28.79 -20.16 26.88
C ARG A 3 27.57 -19.63 27.65
N PRO A 4 27.77 -18.87 28.75
CA PRO A 4 26.65 -18.24 29.45
C PRO A 4 25.89 -17.27 28.53
N PHE A 5 24.64 -16.96 28.88
CA PHE A 5 23.79 -15.99 28.17
C PHE A 5 23.62 -16.26 26.66
N MET A 6 23.65 -17.53 26.24
CA MET A 6 23.46 -17.93 24.84
C MET A 6 24.35 -17.15 23.85
N GLU A 7 25.65 -17.05 24.17
CA GLU A 7 26.66 -16.38 23.31
C GLU A 7 26.55 -14.85 23.23
N ILE A 8 25.78 -14.21 24.11
CA ILE A 8 25.81 -12.74 24.25
C ILE A 8 27.17 -12.29 24.83
N GLU A 9 28.04 -11.74 23.98
CA GLU A 9 29.43 -11.40 24.34
C GLU A 9 29.59 -10.06 25.09
N ARG A 10 28.64 -9.13 24.98
CA ARG A 10 28.71 -7.75 25.53
C ARG A 10 27.68 -7.48 26.63
N TRP A 11 27.55 -8.38 27.59
CA TRP A 11 26.55 -8.32 28.66
C TRP A 11 26.83 -7.25 29.74
N ASP A 12 28.08 -6.78 29.84
CA ASP A 12 28.58 -5.83 30.84
C ASP A 12 28.50 -4.36 30.39
N VAL A 13 28.07 -4.09 29.15
CA VAL A 13 27.93 -2.72 28.64
C VAL A 13 26.70 -2.03 29.23
N VAL A 14 26.82 -0.72 29.44
CA VAL A 14 25.67 0.13 29.79
C VAL A 14 24.89 0.44 28.51
N GLY A 15 23.58 0.14 28.51
CA GLY A 15 22.68 0.48 27.40
C GLY A 15 21.82 1.70 27.67
N MET A 16 20.91 1.95 26.74
CA MET A 16 19.89 3.00 26.87
C MET A 16 18.88 2.68 27.97
N SER A 17 18.35 3.73 28.60
CA SER A 17 17.20 3.59 29.49
C SER A 17 15.95 3.19 28.70
N VAL A 18 14.90 2.71 29.39
CA VAL A 18 13.61 2.42 28.76
C VAL A 18 12.99 3.67 28.13
N GLU A 19 13.14 4.84 28.77
CA GLU A 19 12.63 6.11 28.26
C GLU A 19 13.32 6.52 26.96
N GLU A 20 14.65 6.45 26.93
CA GLU A 20 15.43 6.77 25.74
C GLU A 20 15.14 5.78 24.60
N SER A 21 15.02 4.49 24.93
CA SER A 21 14.64 3.43 23.99
C SER A 21 13.28 3.71 23.36
N ALA A 22 12.26 3.95 24.19
CA ALA A 22 10.90 4.26 23.72
C ALA A 22 10.85 5.53 22.87
N LYS A 23 11.60 6.58 23.26
CA LYS A 23 11.67 7.85 22.51
C LYS A 23 12.24 7.63 21.10
N ARG A 24 13.34 6.89 20.96
CA ARG A 24 13.96 6.59 19.65
C ARG A 24 13.05 5.74 18.78
N LEU A 25 12.53 4.64 19.32
CA LEU A 25 11.66 3.72 18.58
C LEU A 25 10.37 4.41 18.12
N ARG A 26 9.79 5.28 18.95
CA ARG A 26 8.59 6.04 18.58
C ARG A 26 8.83 6.91 17.34
N ARG A 27 10.00 7.50 17.19
CA ARG A 27 10.31 8.35 16.02
C ARG A 27 10.50 7.52 14.76
N ILE A 28 11.21 6.40 14.85
CA ILE A 28 11.37 5.45 13.73
C ILE A 28 10.00 4.92 13.30
N ALA A 29 9.18 4.47 14.26
CA ALA A 29 7.83 3.98 14.01
C ALA A 29 6.95 5.07 13.40
N TRP A 30 7.03 6.30 13.89
CA TRP A 30 6.23 7.39 13.32
C TRP A 30 6.54 7.58 11.83
N LEU A 31 7.79 7.44 11.40
CA LEU A 31 8.15 7.45 9.97
C LEU A 31 7.51 6.27 9.24
N ASP A 32 7.57 5.03 9.77
CA ASP A 32 6.89 3.87 9.15
C ASP A 32 5.40 4.14 8.92
N ARG A 33 4.73 4.75 9.90
CA ARG A 33 3.31 5.13 9.77
C ARG A 33 3.09 6.20 8.70
N GLN A 34 3.98 7.17 8.57
CA GLN A 34 3.85 8.20 7.52
C GLN A 34 4.17 7.62 6.14
N LEU A 35 5.19 6.77 6.02
CA LEU A 35 5.54 6.11 4.77
C LEU A 35 4.39 5.23 4.27
N MET A 36 3.80 4.41 5.14
CA MET A 36 2.57 3.65 4.82
C MET A 36 1.50 4.55 4.18
N ARG A 37 1.25 5.73 4.76
CA ARG A 37 0.26 6.68 4.21
C ARG A 37 0.72 7.27 2.87
N ILE A 38 1.97 7.70 2.76
CA ILE A 38 2.54 8.28 1.53
C ILE A 38 2.48 7.26 0.39
N GLU A 39 2.89 6.02 0.65
CA GLU A 39 2.93 4.92 -0.29
C GLU A 39 1.52 4.57 -0.79
N ALA A 40 0.53 4.48 0.10
CA ALA A 40 -0.87 4.28 -0.28
C ALA A 40 -1.41 5.42 -1.16
N GLY A 41 -1.15 6.68 -0.81
CA GLY A 41 -1.57 7.82 -1.64
C GLY A 41 -0.90 7.81 -3.01
N HIS A 42 0.42 7.62 -3.05
CA HIS A 42 1.14 7.63 -4.32
C HIS A 42 0.89 6.40 -5.19
N MET A 43 0.49 5.26 -4.63
CA MET A 43 0.04 4.11 -5.39
C MET A 43 -1.07 4.48 -6.37
N THR A 44 -2.00 5.35 -5.97
CA THR A 44 -3.09 5.80 -6.85
C THR A 44 -2.59 6.87 -7.84
N ALA A 45 -1.65 7.71 -7.42
CA ALA A 45 -1.18 8.87 -8.20
C ALA A 45 -0.10 8.57 -9.25
N ARG A 46 0.67 7.48 -9.12
CA ARG A 46 1.76 7.15 -10.07
C ARG A 46 1.25 6.28 -11.22
N PRO A 47 1.59 6.54 -12.49
CA PRO A 47 1.09 5.76 -13.62
C PRO A 47 1.76 4.39 -13.78
N GLU A 48 3.01 4.23 -13.34
CA GLU A 48 3.83 3.05 -13.61
C GLU A 48 3.30 1.83 -12.85
N TYR A 49 2.86 0.81 -13.58
CA TYR A 49 2.15 -0.33 -13.01
C TYR A 49 2.97 -1.11 -11.96
N GLU A 50 4.26 -1.32 -12.20
CA GLU A 50 5.16 -1.99 -11.26
C GLU A 50 5.42 -1.15 -10.01
N ILE A 51 5.46 0.18 -10.15
CA ILE A 51 5.60 1.10 -9.01
C ILE A 51 4.34 1.04 -8.15
N LYS A 52 3.14 1.01 -8.74
CA LYS A 52 1.89 0.84 -7.98
C LYS A 52 1.91 -0.42 -7.12
N GLY A 53 2.25 -1.57 -7.74
CA GLY A 53 2.29 -2.84 -7.01
C GLY A 53 3.36 -2.86 -5.92
N ALA A 54 4.53 -2.25 -6.17
CA ALA A 54 5.56 -2.10 -5.15
C ALA A 54 5.10 -1.22 -3.99
N LEU A 55 4.49 -0.06 -4.25
CA LEU A 55 3.94 0.82 -3.21
C LEU A 55 2.86 0.11 -2.39
N GLY A 56 1.99 -0.68 -3.01
CA GLY A 56 1.00 -1.49 -2.28
C GLY A 56 1.64 -2.50 -1.32
N ARG A 57 2.74 -3.15 -1.72
CA ARG A 57 3.52 -4.03 -0.84
C ARG A 57 4.18 -3.27 0.31
N LEU A 58 4.80 -2.13 0.01
CA LEU A 58 5.52 -1.32 0.99
C LEU A 58 4.58 -0.78 2.06
N THR A 59 3.39 -0.31 1.66
CA THR A 59 2.33 0.12 2.58
C THR A 59 2.05 -0.95 3.65
N TRP A 60 1.92 -2.22 3.26
CA TRP A 60 1.70 -3.32 4.21
C TRP A 60 2.93 -3.58 5.11
N GLN A 61 4.14 -3.59 4.54
CA GLN A 61 5.36 -3.85 5.31
C GLN A 61 5.61 -2.76 6.35
N ASP A 62 5.47 -1.49 5.97
CA ASP A 62 5.66 -0.36 6.86
C ASP A 62 4.56 -0.30 7.94
N ALA A 63 3.32 -0.71 7.60
CA ALA A 63 2.27 -0.91 8.60
C ALA A 63 2.62 -2.00 9.63
N ASP A 64 3.19 -3.12 9.20
CA ASP A 64 3.59 -4.20 10.11
C ASP A 64 4.79 -3.79 10.97
N HIS A 65 5.78 -3.09 10.39
CA HIS A 65 6.91 -2.52 11.14
C HIS A 65 6.43 -1.57 12.23
N TYR A 66 5.48 -0.69 11.92
CA TYR A 66 4.85 0.19 12.89
C TYR A 66 4.12 -0.59 13.99
N ASP A 67 3.28 -1.57 13.65
CA ASP A 67 2.50 -2.34 14.62
C ASP A 67 3.40 -3.06 15.64
N GLN A 68 4.48 -3.66 15.15
CA GLN A 68 5.49 -4.31 15.97
C GLN A 68 6.16 -3.31 16.94
N LEU A 69 6.59 -2.14 16.43
CA LEU A 69 7.22 -1.11 17.25
C LEU A 69 6.24 -0.48 18.25
N ARG A 70 4.98 -0.29 17.86
CA ARG A 70 3.90 0.20 18.72
C ARG A 70 3.61 -0.77 19.86
N SER A 71 3.54 -2.07 19.56
CA SER A 71 3.42 -3.12 20.57
C SER A 71 4.62 -3.12 21.52
N ARG A 72 5.83 -2.98 20.98
CA ARG A 72 7.05 -2.88 21.79
C ARG A 72 7.06 -1.62 22.67
N GLY A 73 6.59 -0.48 22.16
CA GLY A 73 6.45 0.76 22.91
C GLY A 73 5.60 0.60 24.18
N LYS A 74 4.53 -0.20 24.12
CA LYS A 74 3.70 -0.56 25.30
C LYS A 74 4.50 -1.31 26.36
N GLN A 75 5.34 -2.27 25.94
CA GLN A 75 6.21 -3.02 26.85
C GLN A 75 7.29 -2.12 27.47
N LEU A 76 7.70 -1.08 26.74
CA LEU A 76 8.60 -0.01 27.19
C LEU A 76 7.87 1.13 27.91
N ARG A 77 6.69 0.85 28.50
CA ARG A 77 5.92 1.77 29.35
C ARG A 77 5.43 3.05 28.64
N THR A 78 5.28 3.03 27.32
CA THR A 78 4.64 4.10 26.56
C THR A 78 3.21 3.71 26.19
N SER A 79 2.22 4.55 26.51
CA SER A 79 0.84 4.27 26.13
C SER A 79 0.67 4.33 24.61
N PRO A 80 -0.23 3.53 24.01
CA PRO A 80 -0.42 3.55 22.56
C PRO A 80 -0.81 4.95 22.04
N SER A 81 -1.67 5.68 22.75
CA SER A 81 -2.03 7.06 22.41
C SER A 81 -0.82 8.01 22.43
N ALA A 82 0.10 7.85 23.38
CA ALA A 82 1.32 8.66 23.40
C ALA A 82 2.28 8.26 22.27
N PHE A 83 2.36 6.96 21.95
CA PHE A 83 3.20 6.43 20.88
C PHE A 83 2.74 6.93 19.50
N ASP A 84 1.42 6.97 19.28
CA ASP A 84 0.79 7.33 18.00
C ASP A 84 0.93 8.83 17.65
N LYS A 85 1.25 9.70 18.62
CA LYS A 85 1.39 11.15 18.39
C LYS A 85 2.67 11.46 17.61
N CYS A 86 2.61 12.52 16.79
CA CYS A 86 3.81 13.10 16.18
C CYS A 86 4.88 13.39 17.25
N PRO A 87 6.10 12.83 17.12
CA PRO A 87 7.16 13.04 18.09
C PRO A 87 7.98 14.30 17.81
N ASP A 88 7.86 14.91 16.62
CA ASP A 88 8.71 15.99 16.14
C ASP A 88 8.10 16.75 14.95
N ASN A 89 8.04 18.08 15.02
CA ASN A 89 7.52 18.90 13.93
C ASN A 89 8.42 18.89 12.68
N ASP A 90 9.75 18.75 12.85
CA ASP A 90 10.67 18.70 11.71
C ASP A 90 10.53 17.37 10.95
N LEU A 91 10.21 16.28 11.66
CA LEU A 91 9.85 15.01 11.02
C LEU A 91 8.49 15.13 10.30
N ALA A 92 7.51 15.79 10.92
CA ALA A 92 6.23 16.09 10.28
C ALA A 92 6.41 16.83 8.95
N GLU A 93 7.26 17.86 8.94
CA GLU A 93 7.59 18.61 7.72
C GLU A 93 8.29 17.73 6.69
N LEU A 94 9.27 16.91 7.08
CA LEU A 94 9.94 15.97 6.16
C LEU A 94 8.93 15.05 5.45
N THR A 95 7.99 14.46 6.18
CA THR A 95 7.03 13.52 5.58
C THR A 95 5.95 14.23 4.78
N GLU A 96 5.53 15.42 5.21
CA GLU A 96 4.59 16.24 4.45
C GLU A 96 5.22 16.68 3.12
N GLN A 97 6.49 17.06 3.12
CA GLN A 97 7.21 17.36 1.89
C GLN A 97 7.39 16.09 1.05
N SER A 98 7.75 14.95 1.64
CA SER A 98 7.86 13.67 0.91
C SER A 98 6.55 13.27 0.22
N LEU A 99 5.40 13.52 0.84
CA LEU A 99 4.07 13.33 0.24
C LEU A 99 3.80 14.24 -0.97
N ARG A 100 4.42 15.42 -1.02
CA ARG A 100 4.26 16.37 -2.13
C ARG A 100 5.18 16.06 -3.30
N SER A 101 5.76 14.86 -3.36
CA SER A 101 6.66 14.46 -4.44
C SER A 101 5.97 14.60 -5.81
N PRO A 102 6.43 15.50 -6.69
CA PRO A 102 5.68 15.86 -7.90
C PRO A 102 5.71 14.73 -8.95
N THR A 103 6.87 14.08 -9.12
CA THR A 103 7.06 13.01 -10.09
C THR A 103 7.36 11.67 -9.43
N THR A 104 7.26 10.59 -10.20
CA THR A 104 7.66 9.25 -9.73
C THR A 104 9.13 9.24 -9.29
N LEU A 105 10.03 9.90 -10.03
CA LEU A 105 11.43 9.97 -9.64
C LEU A 105 11.62 10.71 -8.32
N CYS A 106 10.93 11.83 -8.11
CA CYS A 106 11.00 12.58 -6.84
C CYS A 106 10.52 11.75 -5.65
N LEU A 107 9.44 10.97 -5.82
CA LEU A 107 8.94 10.06 -4.79
C LEU A 107 9.96 8.99 -4.46
N LEU A 108 10.50 8.31 -5.48
CA LEU A 108 11.46 7.24 -5.27
C LEU A 108 12.73 7.76 -4.57
N VAL A 109 13.22 8.94 -4.94
CA VAL A 109 14.36 9.58 -4.26
C VAL A 109 14.02 9.92 -2.81
N ALA A 110 12.82 10.45 -2.53
CA ALA A 110 12.37 10.71 -1.16
C ALA A 110 12.37 9.43 -0.30
N LEU A 111 11.80 8.35 -0.83
CA LEU A 111 11.71 7.07 -0.13
C LEU A 111 13.08 6.40 0.04
N PHE A 112 13.84 6.25 -1.06
CA PHE A 112 14.97 5.32 -1.13
C PHE A 112 16.36 5.96 -1.13
N GLU A 113 16.46 7.29 -1.22
CA GLU A 113 17.73 8.00 -1.02
C GLU A 113 17.76 8.89 0.23
N VAL A 114 16.59 9.12 0.86
CA VAL A 114 16.48 9.96 2.06
C VAL A 114 15.91 9.19 3.24
N VAL A 115 14.62 8.83 3.22
CA VAL A 115 13.93 8.37 4.45
C VAL A 115 14.34 6.95 4.84
N LYS A 116 14.13 5.95 3.96
CA LYS A 116 14.40 4.54 4.29
C LYS A 116 15.89 4.25 4.56
N PRO A 117 16.87 4.83 3.83
CA PRO A 117 18.29 4.70 4.19
C PRO A 117 18.61 5.27 5.57
N ALA A 118 18.03 6.41 5.92
CA ALA A 118 18.21 6.99 7.25
C ALA A 118 17.58 6.12 8.34
N GLN A 119 16.43 5.48 8.08
CA GLN A 119 15.83 4.54 9.02
C GLN A 119 16.76 3.34 9.28
N LEU A 120 17.37 2.76 8.24
CA LEU A 120 18.37 1.70 8.41
C LEU A 120 19.54 2.14 9.30
N GLU A 121 20.10 3.32 9.04
CA GLU A 121 21.19 3.87 9.85
C GLU A 121 20.76 4.04 11.32
N ALA A 122 19.59 4.64 11.55
CA ALA A 122 19.04 4.85 12.89
C ALA A 122 18.82 3.52 13.65
N ILE A 123 18.37 2.49 12.96
CA ILE A 123 18.22 1.15 13.54
C ILE A 123 19.58 0.53 13.86
N GLY A 124 20.57 0.68 12.97
CA GLY A 124 21.95 0.25 13.23
C GLY A 124 22.54 0.95 14.47
N ILE A 125 22.33 2.25 14.60
CA ILE A 125 22.73 3.04 15.79
C ILE A 125 22.01 2.52 17.04
N TYR A 126 20.71 2.26 16.96
CA TYR A 126 19.93 1.69 18.07
C TYR A 126 20.51 0.34 18.51
N LEU A 127 20.72 -0.58 17.58
CA LEU A 127 21.28 -1.91 17.85
C LEU A 127 22.68 -1.85 18.45
N ASN A 128 23.49 -0.85 18.09
CA ASN A 128 24.82 -0.68 18.67
C ASN A 128 24.79 -0.15 20.12
N LYS A 129 23.75 0.62 20.49
CA LYS A 129 23.58 1.22 21.82
C LYS A 129 22.72 0.37 22.77
N ALA A 130 21.85 -0.48 22.25
CA ALA A 130 20.98 -1.33 23.03
C ALA A 130 21.80 -2.40 23.78
N GLN A 131 21.62 -2.49 25.09
CA GLN A 131 22.28 -3.53 25.88
C GLN A 131 21.69 -4.90 25.48
N PRO A 132 22.54 -5.89 25.18
CA PRO A 132 22.11 -7.08 24.45
C PRO A 132 21.31 -8.10 25.25
N LEU A 133 21.31 -8.01 26.58
CA LEU A 133 20.57 -8.89 27.48
C LEU A 133 19.18 -8.33 27.83
N VAL A 134 19.09 -7.06 28.22
CA VAL A 134 17.84 -6.46 28.73
C VAL A 134 16.93 -5.95 27.61
N ASP A 135 17.50 -5.57 26.47
CA ASP A 135 16.76 -5.11 25.30
C ASP A 135 16.86 -6.08 24.11
N GLU A 136 17.20 -7.34 24.39
CA GLU A 136 17.15 -8.45 23.41
C GLU A 136 15.84 -8.48 22.60
N PRO A 137 14.64 -8.29 23.20
CA PRO A 137 13.40 -8.33 22.42
C PRO A 137 13.33 -7.26 21.32
N THR A 138 13.82 -6.05 21.59
CA THR A 138 13.87 -4.98 20.57
C THR A 138 14.94 -5.30 19.54
N ARG A 139 16.10 -5.83 19.95
CA ARG A 139 17.18 -6.20 19.04
C ARG A 139 16.73 -7.28 18.05
N ARG A 140 16.02 -8.30 18.52
CA ARG A 140 15.45 -9.36 17.69
C ARG A 140 14.44 -8.81 16.69
N LEU A 141 13.51 -7.98 17.17
CA LEU A 141 12.49 -7.33 16.33
C LEU A 141 13.14 -6.48 15.22
N LEU A 142 14.03 -5.56 15.59
CA LEU A 142 14.71 -4.68 14.64
C LEU A 142 15.62 -5.45 13.67
N GLY A 143 16.20 -6.56 14.10
CA GLY A 143 16.98 -7.45 13.22
C GLY A 143 16.17 -7.98 12.04
N HIS A 144 14.92 -8.40 12.26
CA HIS A 144 14.05 -8.82 11.15
C HIS A 144 13.62 -7.63 10.27
N GLN A 145 13.27 -6.50 10.88
CA GLN A 145 12.88 -5.33 10.08
C GLN A 145 14.03 -4.76 9.25
N LEU A 146 15.30 -4.92 9.69
CA LEU A 146 16.46 -4.58 8.87
C LEU A 146 16.50 -5.39 7.58
N MET A 147 16.25 -6.70 7.65
CA MET A 147 16.25 -7.57 6.46
C MET A 147 15.20 -7.11 5.43
N ASP A 148 13.99 -6.77 5.91
CA ASP A 148 12.94 -6.25 5.04
C ASP A 148 13.36 -4.92 4.40
N ARG A 149 13.83 -3.97 5.19
CA ARG A 149 14.22 -2.63 4.73
C ARG A 149 15.43 -2.66 3.79
N GLU A 150 16.39 -3.56 4.00
CA GLU A 150 17.51 -3.77 3.08
C GLU A 150 17.03 -4.27 1.71
N ALA A 151 16.05 -5.19 1.69
CA ALA A 151 15.42 -5.64 0.45
C ALA A 151 14.61 -4.51 -0.23
N GLN A 152 13.89 -3.70 0.54
CA GLN A 152 13.21 -2.51 0.03
C GLN A 152 14.19 -1.53 -0.64
N LEU A 153 15.34 -1.25 0.00
CA LEU A 153 16.36 -0.36 -0.58
C LEU A 153 17.02 -0.96 -1.82
N ALA A 154 17.25 -2.27 -1.86
CA ALA A 154 17.83 -2.92 -3.03
C ALA A 154 16.93 -2.73 -4.25
N TRP A 155 15.64 -3.02 -4.10
CA TRP A 155 14.64 -2.77 -5.13
C TRP A 155 14.54 -1.27 -5.48
N GLY A 156 14.51 -0.39 -4.48
CA GLY A 156 14.42 1.06 -4.67
C GLY A 156 15.56 1.65 -5.51
N ARG A 157 16.78 1.15 -5.35
CA ARG A 157 17.93 1.55 -6.20
C ARG A 157 17.73 1.16 -7.66
N GLU A 158 17.22 -0.04 -7.91
CA GLU A 158 16.90 -0.50 -9.28
C GLU A 158 15.77 0.34 -9.89
N ALA A 159 14.73 0.62 -9.12
CA ALA A 159 13.61 1.46 -9.54
C ALA A 159 14.06 2.89 -9.88
N ILE A 160 14.89 3.52 -9.03
CA ILE A 160 15.45 4.86 -9.31
C ILE A 160 16.29 4.82 -10.58
N ALA A 161 17.19 3.85 -10.73
CA ALA A 161 18.03 3.74 -11.91
C ALA A 161 17.20 3.61 -13.21
N HIS A 162 16.13 2.82 -13.16
CA HIS A 162 15.21 2.65 -14.28
C HIS A 162 14.46 3.95 -14.61
N ILE A 163 13.76 4.54 -13.64
CA ILE A 163 12.95 5.75 -13.86
C ILE A 163 13.84 6.94 -14.24
N SER A 164 15.01 7.09 -13.63
CA SER A 164 15.98 8.14 -13.97
C SER A 164 16.51 8.02 -15.40
N GLY A 165 16.64 6.79 -15.92
CA GLY A 165 17.02 6.52 -17.31
C GLY A 165 15.93 6.88 -18.33
N LEU A 166 14.66 6.94 -17.91
CA LEU A 166 13.53 7.36 -18.74
C LEU A 166 13.23 8.87 -18.63
N ALA A 167 13.63 9.49 -17.51
CA ALA A 167 13.42 10.91 -17.25
C ALA A 167 14.20 11.81 -18.24
N ASP A 168 13.72 13.04 -18.44
CA ASP A 168 14.51 14.07 -19.11
C ASP A 168 15.49 14.76 -18.13
N GLU A 169 16.30 15.69 -18.64
CA GLU A 169 17.28 16.39 -17.79
C GLU A 169 16.60 17.27 -16.73
N ALA A 170 15.48 17.90 -17.06
CA ALA A 170 14.78 18.79 -16.14
C ALA A 170 14.18 18.00 -14.95
N GLU A 171 13.63 16.81 -15.20
CA GLU A 171 13.14 15.92 -14.14
C GLU A 171 14.29 15.39 -13.27
N ARG A 172 15.45 15.04 -13.86
CA ARG A 172 16.64 14.64 -13.08
C ARG A 172 17.15 15.78 -12.19
N GLU A 173 17.25 16.98 -12.72
CA GLU A 173 17.63 18.18 -11.95
C GLU A 173 16.62 18.50 -10.84
N LEU A 174 15.33 18.34 -11.11
CA LEU A 174 14.27 18.47 -10.11
C LEU A 174 14.46 17.45 -8.98
N ALA A 175 14.64 16.17 -9.31
CA ALA A 175 14.82 15.11 -8.32
C ALA A 175 16.09 15.33 -7.46
N ALA A 176 17.18 15.81 -8.06
CA ALA A 176 18.41 16.13 -7.32
C ALA A 176 18.23 17.30 -6.33
N ARG A 177 17.51 18.34 -6.72
CA ARG A 177 17.15 19.46 -5.81
C ARG A 177 16.18 18.98 -4.73
N TRP A 178 15.18 18.19 -5.10
CA TRP A 178 14.22 17.58 -4.17
C TRP A 178 14.91 16.77 -3.09
N ARG A 179 15.85 15.89 -3.48
CA ARG A 179 16.71 15.15 -2.56
C ARG A 179 17.42 16.05 -1.56
N SER A 180 18.04 17.12 -2.06
CA SER A 180 18.83 18.05 -1.24
C SER A 180 17.95 18.76 -0.21
N TRP A 181 16.73 19.14 -0.61
CA TRP A 181 15.73 19.72 0.28
C TRP A 181 15.33 18.75 1.39
N LEU A 182 14.95 17.52 1.03
CA LEU A 182 14.53 16.51 2.00
C LEU A 182 15.67 16.11 2.96
N LEU A 183 16.92 16.06 2.50
CA LEU A 183 18.08 15.85 3.37
C LEU A 183 18.27 17.00 4.37
N ALA A 184 18.03 18.25 3.96
CA ALA A 184 18.08 19.39 4.88
C ALA A 184 16.99 19.30 5.95
N LEU A 185 15.77 18.88 5.60
CA LEU A 185 14.68 18.64 6.55
C LEU A 185 15.00 17.49 7.52
N LEU A 186 15.54 16.38 6.99
CA LEU A 186 15.97 15.25 7.82
C LEU A 186 17.06 15.66 8.83
N ALA A 187 18.01 16.51 8.42
CA ALA A 187 19.02 17.06 9.31
C ALA A 187 18.44 18.01 10.37
N ALA A 188 17.42 18.80 10.03
CA ALA A 188 16.70 19.63 10.99
C ALA A 188 16.03 18.80 12.09
N ALA A 189 15.48 17.64 11.72
CA ALA A 189 14.91 16.69 12.66
C ALA A 189 15.95 15.99 13.56
N GLY A 190 17.24 16.10 13.27
CA GLY A 190 18.30 15.33 13.94
C GLY A 190 18.28 13.84 13.54
N GLY A 191 17.79 13.55 12.34
CA GLY A 191 17.62 12.19 11.81
C GLY A 191 16.39 11.45 12.38
N PRO A 192 16.18 10.19 11.95
CA PRO A 192 14.99 9.41 12.27
C PRO A 192 14.82 9.16 13.77
N ASP A 193 15.90 8.84 14.49
CA ASP A 193 15.85 8.61 15.94
C ASP A 193 16.10 9.88 16.78
N GLY A 194 16.38 11.01 16.13
CA GLY A 194 16.60 12.31 16.75
C GLY A 194 17.91 12.45 17.52
N SER A 195 18.88 11.55 17.30
CA SER A 195 20.16 11.57 18.01
C SER A 195 21.30 12.27 17.25
N GLY A 196 21.06 12.70 16.01
CA GLY A 196 21.98 13.52 15.23
C GLY A 196 22.00 14.99 15.66
N GLU A 197 23.03 15.70 15.23
CA GLU A 197 23.11 17.16 15.36
C GLU A 197 21.99 17.81 14.54
N ARG A 198 21.18 18.66 15.18
CA ARG A 198 20.13 19.43 14.49
C ARG A 198 20.71 20.65 13.81
N LYS A 199 20.40 20.81 12.53
CA LYS A 199 20.75 21.98 11.72
C LYS A 199 19.49 22.57 11.12
N PRO A 200 19.19 23.87 11.29
CA PRO A 200 18.05 24.49 10.63
C PRO A 200 18.08 24.18 9.12
N ALA A 201 16.93 23.82 8.56
CA ALA A 201 16.83 23.55 7.13
C ALA A 201 17.14 24.84 6.35
N ASP A 202 18.04 24.75 5.36
CA ASP A 202 18.37 25.88 4.51
C ASP A 202 17.21 26.19 3.57
N ALA A 203 16.53 27.31 3.83
CA ALA A 203 15.38 27.75 3.04
C ALA A 203 15.70 28.01 1.56
N SER A 204 16.98 28.22 1.20
CA SER A 204 17.39 28.38 -0.20
C SER A 204 17.34 27.06 -0.99
N LEU A 205 17.31 25.92 -0.30
CA LEU A 205 17.15 24.60 -0.91
C LEU A 205 15.68 24.23 -1.13
N ALA A 206 14.73 25.00 -0.57
CA ALA A 206 13.32 24.68 -0.66
C ALA A 206 12.86 24.57 -2.12
N VAL A 207 12.22 23.46 -2.45
CA VAL A 207 11.65 23.21 -3.78
C VAL A 207 10.13 23.37 -3.65
N PRO A 208 9.52 24.33 -4.36
CA PRO A 208 8.06 24.48 -4.36
C PRO A 208 7.38 23.20 -4.86
N ALA A 209 6.36 22.76 -4.13
CA ALA A 209 5.53 21.62 -4.50
C ALA A 209 4.08 21.86 -4.08
N GLU A 210 3.15 21.47 -4.94
CA GLU A 210 1.73 21.57 -4.66
C GLU A 210 1.31 20.61 -3.54
N PRO A 211 0.28 20.95 -2.75
CA PRO A 211 -0.33 20.00 -1.83
C PRO A 211 -0.76 18.72 -2.55
N PHE A 212 -0.49 17.57 -1.95
CA PHE A 212 -0.90 16.30 -2.52
C PHE A 212 -2.43 16.16 -2.54
N ALA A 213 -2.97 15.74 -3.68
CA ALA A 213 -4.36 15.37 -3.85
C ALA A 213 -4.45 13.98 -4.48
N LEU A 214 -5.40 13.17 -4.00
CA LEU A 214 -5.73 11.91 -4.65
C LEU A 214 -6.26 12.20 -6.06
N PRO A 215 -5.87 11.44 -7.09
CA PRO A 215 -6.34 11.69 -8.45
C PRO A 215 -7.81 11.31 -8.58
N ASP A 216 -8.57 12.10 -9.35
CA ASP A 216 -9.99 11.82 -9.60
C ASP A 216 -10.25 10.57 -10.45
N LYS A 217 -9.21 10.10 -11.17
CA LYS A 217 -9.26 8.92 -12.06
C LYS A 217 -8.02 8.07 -11.89
N SER A 218 -8.17 6.77 -12.12
CA SER A 218 -7.03 5.85 -12.13
C SER A 218 -6.12 6.14 -13.33
N THR A 219 -4.82 5.97 -13.13
CA THR A 219 -3.80 6.21 -14.14
C THR A 219 -3.04 4.94 -14.46
N ARG A 220 -2.62 4.78 -15.71
CA ARG A 220 -1.66 3.76 -16.16
C ARG A 220 -0.63 4.42 -17.05
N ASP A 221 0.57 3.87 -17.11
CA ASP A 221 1.58 4.31 -18.07
C ASP A 221 1.20 3.95 -19.51
N GLY A 222 1.95 4.49 -20.47
CA GLY A 222 1.63 4.41 -21.90
C GLY A 222 1.61 3.00 -22.50
N ARG A 223 1.99 1.95 -21.75
CA ARG A 223 1.87 0.55 -22.21
C ARG A 223 0.43 0.03 -22.15
N PHE A 224 -0.44 0.67 -21.36
CA PHE A 224 -1.79 0.19 -21.11
C PHE A 224 -2.85 1.05 -21.81
N ALA A 225 -3.73 0.42 -22.57
CA ALA A 225 -5.07 0.94 -22.77
C ALA A 225 -5.90 0.73 -21.49
N THR A 226 -6.89 1.58 -21.24
CA THR A 226 -7.71 1.50 -20.02
C THR A 226 -9.20 1.56 -20.32
N SER A 227 -9.99 0.85 -19.52
CA SER A 227 -11.45 0.85 -19.61
C SER A 227 -12.09 0.99 -18.24
N VAL A 228 -13.10 1.87 -18.12
CA VAL A 228 -13.95 1.93 -16.93
C VAL A 228 -14.88 0.70 -16.86
N VAL A 229 -15.20 0.10 -18.02
CA VAL A 229 -16.03 -1.10 -18.11
C VAL A 229 -15.15 -2.35 -18.09
N LYS A 230 -15.29 -3.18 -17.05
CA LYS A 230 -14.53 -4.43 -16.90
C LYS A 230 -14.81 -5.36 -18.09
N MET A 231 -13.77 -5.91 -18.70
CA MET A 231 -13.86 -6.84 -19.86
C MET A 231 -14.63 -6.28 -21.07
N ARG A 232 -14.60 -4.97 -21.29
CA ARG A 232 -15.32 -4.32 -22.40
C ARG A 232 -14.99 -4.97 -23.75
N GLY A 233 -16.01 -5.41 -24.47
CA GLY A 233 -15.87 -5.95 -25.83
C GLY A 233 -15.12 -7.28 -25.92
N MET A 234 -14.78 -7.92 -24.80
CA MET A 234 -14.14 -9.24 -24.80
C MET A 234 -15.20 -10.33 -25.00
N ALA A 235 -14.91 -11.26 -25.91
CA ALA A 235 -15.68 -12.49 -26.08
C ALA A 235 -14.90 -13.66 -25.47
N PHE A 236 -15.63 -14.58 -24.85
CA PHE A 236 -15.07 -15.80 -24.27
C PHE A 236 -15.77 -17.00 -24.88
N GLU A 237 -15.01 -18.04 -25.16
CA GLU A 237 -15.57 -19.34 -25.54
C GLU A 237 -16.44 -19.86 -24.40
N ASP A 238 -17.57 -20.49 -24.74
CA ASP A 238 -18.48 -21.10 -23.76
C ASP A 238 -17.97 -22.50 -23.37
N ASP A 239 -16.76 -22.54 -22.83
CA ASP A 239 -16.08 -23.75 -22.38
C ASP A 239 -15.20 -23.50 -21.14
N ALA A 240 -14.54 -24.56 -20.66
CA ALA A 240 -13.68 -24.49 -19.49
C ALA A 240 -12.45 -23.57 -19.70
N GLN A 241 -11.95 -23.43 -20.93
CA GLN A 241 -10.80 -22.56 -21.21
C GLN A 241 -11.20 -21.09 -21.28
N GLY A 242 -12.35 -20.78 -21.89
CA GLY A 242 -12.93 -19.44 -21.85
C GLY A 242 -13.25 -18.98 -20.43
N ARG A 243 -13.76 -19.88 -19.58
CA ARG A 243 -13.95 -19.59 -18.15
C ARG A 243 -12.62 -19.42 -17.40
N LEU A 244 -11.59 -20.23 -17.68
CA LEU A 244 -10.26 -20.06 -17.10
C LEU A 244 -9.66 -18.68 -17.44
N LEU A 245 -9.78 -18.26 -18.70
CA LEU A 245 -9.32 -16.94 -19.15
C LEU A 245 -10.06 -15.82 -18.42
N GLN A 246 -11.38 -15.93 -18.26
CA GLN A 246 -12.15 -14.98 -17.45
C GLN A 246 -11.64 -14.90 -16.02
N MET A 247 -11.32 -16.03 -15.38
CA MET A 247 -10.78 -16.04 -14.02
C MET A 247 -9.42 -15.36 -13.93
N MET A 248 -8.51 -15.64 -14.86
CA MET A 248 -7.20 -14.96 -14.91
C MET A 248 -7.34 -13.45 -15.10
N LEU A 249 -8.24 -13.01 -16.00
CA LEU A 249 -8.50 -11.59 -16.24
C LEU A 249 -9.21 -10.91 -15.07
N HIS A 250 -10.13 -11.59 -14.37
CA HIS A 250 -10.79 -11.03 -13.18
C HIS A 250 -9.75 -10.58 -12.15
N ARG A 251 -8.75 -11.44 -11.91
CA ARG A 251 -7.60 -11.18 -11.04
C ARG A 251 -6.70 -10.10 -11.59
N TYR A 252 -6.26 -10.20 -12.84
CA TYR A 252 -5.42 -9.18 -13.46
C TYR A 252 -6.01 -7.75 -13.36
N PHE A 253 -7.33 -7.63 -13.30
CA PHE A 253 -8.03 -6.36 -13.11
C PHE A 253 -8.12 -5.86 -11.64
N GLU A 254 -7.64 -6.62 -10.67
CA GLU A 254 -7.69 -6.28 -9.24
C GLU A 254 -6.70 -5.18 -8.82
N MET A 255 -5.85 -4.68 -9.74
CA MET A 255 -5.14 -3.41 -9.49
C MET A 255 -6.12 -2.27 -9.17
N SER A 256 -7.30 -2.25 -9.79
CA SER A 256 -8.30 -1.19 -9.55
C SER A 256 -8.93 -1.27 -8.14
N PRO A 257 -9.38 -2.46 -7.66
CA PRO A 257 -9.59 -2.77 -6.24
C PRO A 257 -8.47 -2.31 -5.32
N ALA A 258 -7.22 -2.66 -5.61
CA ALA A 258 -6.09 -2.27 -4.78
C ALA A 258 -5.94 -0.73 -4.67
N GLU A 259 -6.08 -0.02 -5.79
CA GLU A 259 -6.07 1.45 -5.82
C GLU A 259 -7.25 2.06 -5.03
N ALA A 260 -8.43 1.46 -5.10
CA ALA A 260 -9.60 1.94 -4.36
C ALA A 260 -9.44 1.78 -2.85
N ILE A 261 -8.86 0.67 -2.40
CA ILE A 261 -8.54 0.49 -0.97
C ILE A 261 -7.45 1.48 -0.56
N ALA A 262 -6.45 1.74 -1.42
CA ALA A 262 -5.43 2.74 -1.18
C ALA A 262 -6.03 4.16 -1.05
N TYR A 263 -7.04 4.50 -1.87
CA TYR A 263 -7.84 5.70 -1.72
C TYR A 263 -8.54 5.76 -0.35
N VAL A 264 -9.27 4.70 0.02
CA VAL A 264 -9.97 4.61 1.33
C VAL A 264 -8.98 4.74 2.48
N HIS A 265 -7.83 4.05 2.41
CA HIS A 265 -6.78 4.09 3.41
C HIS A 265 -6.22 5.50 3.61
N PHE A 266 -5.96 6.21 2.51
CA PHE A 266 -5.40 7.56 2.55
C PHE A 266 -6.43 8.60 3.02
N ALA A 267 -7.67 8.51 2.53
CA ALA A 267 -8.74 9.46 2.80
C ALA A 267 -9.37 9.28 4.19
N ALA A 268 -9.20 8.12 4.82
CA ALA A 268 -9.73 7.85 6.14
C ALA A 268 -9.01 8.66 7.22
N GLU A 269 -9.78 9.46 7.96
CA GLU A 269 -9.32 10.23 9.13
C GLU A 269 -9.85 9.60 10.42
N ASP A 270 -9.10 9.77 11.52
CA ASP A 270 -9.48 9.39 12.89
C ASP A 270 -9.95 7.94 13.11
N LYS A 271 -9.55 7.02 12.23
CA LYS A 271 -9.82 5.58 12.42
C LYS A 271 -8.88 4.97 13.47
N PRO A 272 -9.30 3.91 14.18
CA PRO A 272 -8.40 3.18 15.07
C PRO A 272 -7.25 2.54 14.27
N TRP A 273 -6.07 2.41 14.87
CA TRP A 273 -4.88 1.85 14.21
C TRP A 273 -5.14 0.51 13.48
N GLY A 274 -5.98 -0.36 14.06
CA GLY A 274 -6.34 -1.63 13.44
C GLY A 274 -6.93 -1.48 12.03
N PHE A 275 -7.67 -0.40 11.76
CA PHE A 275 -8.24 -0.13 10.44
C PHE A 275 -7.14 0.12 9.40
N TYR A 276 -6.15 0.96 9.74
CA TYR A 276 -5.04 1.25 8.84
C TYR A 276 -4.16 0.01 8.60
N ARG A 277 -3.94 -0.81 9.63
CA ARG A 277 -3.22 -2.08 9.49
C ARG A 277 -3.96 -3.07 8.58
N ASP A 278 -5.26 -3.23 8.78
CA ASP A 278 -6.08 -4.16 8.00
C ASP A 278 -6.23 -3.69 6.55
N THR A 279 -6.45 -2.39 6.31
CA THR A 279 -6.51 -1.84 4.94
C THR A 279 -5.16 -1.88 4.24
N ALA A 280 -4.05 -1.65 4.94
CA ALA A 280 -2.70 -1.85 4.39
C ALA A 280 -2.49 -3.30 3.93
N ARG A 281 -2.93 -4.27 4.74
CA ARG A 281 -2.90 -5.69 4.37
C ARG A 281 -3.79 -5.96 3.15
N HIS A 282 -5.01 -5.43 3.14
CA HIS A 282 -5.96 -5.61 2.06
C HIS A 282 -5.46 -5.02 0.73
N ILE A 283 -4.81 -3.85 0.73
CA ILE A 283 -4.15 -3.28 -0.46
C ILE A 283 -3.15 -4.27 -1.04
N TRP A 284 -2.28 -4.84 -0.19
CA TRP A 284 -1.28 -5.79 -0.67
C TRP A 284 -1.90 -7.07 -1.19
N ASP A 285 -2.98 -7.54 -0.59
CA ASP A 285 -3.69 -8.74 -1.04
C ASP A 285 -4.28 -8.56 -2.43
N GLU A 286 -4.95 -7.43 -2.69
CA GLU A 286 -5.44 -7.10 -4.04
C GLU A 286 -4.33 -6.89 -5.07
N VAL A 287 -3.18 -6.32 -4.68
CA VAL A 287 -2.00 -6.28 -5.57
C VAL A 287 -1.51 -7.68 -5.90
N ARG A 288 -1.45 -8.58 -4.92
CA ARG A 288 -1.04 -9.97 -5.17
C ARG A 288 -2.04 -10.69 -6.05
N HIS A 289 -3.34 -10.53 -5.82
CA HIS A 289 -4.35 -11.14 -6.67
C HIS A 289 -4.19 -10.64 -8.10
N CYS A 290 -3.96 -9.34 -8.28
CA CYS A 290 -3.60 -8.76 -9.57
C CYS A 290 -2.40 -9.45 -10.25
N TRP A 291 -1.31 -9.64 -9.52
CA TRP A 291 -0.13 -10.34 -10.01
C TRP A 291 -0.32 -11.84 -10.21
N PHE A 292 -1.24 -12.50 -9.48
CA PHE A 292 -1.64 -13.88 -9.76
C PHE A 292 -2.26 -13.96 -11.15
N GLY A 293 -3.18 -13.06 -11.47
CA GLY A 293 -3.79 -12.96 -12.79
C GLY A 293 -2.76 -12.67 -13.88
N GLU A 294 -1.88 -11.70 -13.68
CA GLU A 294 -0.83 -11.36 -14.63
C GLU A 294 0.13 -12.54 -14.87
N ALA A 295 0.62 -13.18 -13.80
CA ALA A 295 1.53 -14.32 -13.89
C ALA A 295 0.88 -15.50 -14.63
N ALA A 296 -0.40 -15.78 -14.36
CA ALA A 296 -1.14 -16.82 -15.04
C ALA A 296 -1.32 -16.51 -16.53
N LEU A 297 -1.70 -15.28 -16.89
CA LEU A 297 -1.83 -14.84 -18.29
C LEU A 297 -0.50 -14.99 -19.04
N ARG A 298 0.60 -14.50 -18.46
CA ARG A 298 1.94 -14.61 -19.05
C ARG A 298 2.37 -16.07 -19.19
N ALA A 299 2.10 -16.92 -18.20
CA ALA A 299 2.41 -18.35 -18.27
C ALA A 299 1.63 -19.08 -19.39
N LYS A 300 0.49 -18.54 -19.83
CA LYS A 300 -0.28 -19.02 -20.99
C LYS A 300 0.06 -18.33 -22.30
N GLY A 301 1.08 -17.46 -22.31
CA GLY A 301 1.57 -16.78 -23.51
C GLY A 301 0.72 -15.59 -23.95
N TYR A 302 -0.16 -15.07 -23.09
CA TYR A 302 -0.90 -13.84 -23.40
C TYR A 302 0.00 -12.61 -23.27
N ASP A 303 -0.18 -11.67 -24.19
CA ASP A 303 0.30 -10.30 -24.02
C ASP A 303 -0.67 -9.53 -23.14
N VAL A 304 -0.27 -9.27 -21.89
CA VAL A 304 -1.11 -8.60 -20.90
C VAL A 304 -1.42 -7.14 -21.25
N TYR A 305 -0.61 -6.50 -22.11
CA TYR A 305 -0.86 -5.15 -22.61
C TYR A 305 -1.89 -5.13 -23.74
N GLY A 306 -2.22 -6.28 -24.32
CA GLY A 306 -3.28 -6.44 -25.32
C GLY A 306 -4.70 -6.34 -24.74
N PHE A 307 -4.84 -6.39 -23.41
CA PHE A 307 -6.12 -6.22 -22.72
C PHE A 307 -6.24 -4.80 -22.16
N GLU A 308 -7.37 -4.13 -22.41
CA GLU A 308 -7.67 -2.86 -21.73
C GLU A 308 -7.71 -3.10 -20.21
N ASN A 309 -6.81 -2.45 -19.47
CA ASN A 309 -6.76 -2.59 -18.02
C ASN A 309 -7.97 -1.90 -17.40
N TRP A 310 -8.66 -2.61 -16.52
CA TRP A 310 -9.84 -2.08 -15.86
C TRP A 310 -9.46 -1.03 -14.82
N THR A 311 -10.11 0.13 -14.88
CA THR A 311 -9.91 1.26 -13.94
C THR A 311 -11.18 1.62 -13.17
N GLY A 312 -12.32 1.03 -13.54
CA GLY A 312 -13.62 1.53 -13.12
C GLY A 312 -13.91 1.46 -11.63
N TRP A 313 -13.27 0.56 -10.88
CA TRP A 313 -13.50 0.47 -9.44
C TRP A 313 -12.92 1.66 -8.68
N TYR A 314 -11.71 2.06 -9.05
CA TYR A 314 -11.10 3.29 -8.53
C TYR A 314 -11.93 4.51 -8.91
N ASP A 315 -12.31 4.64 -10.19
CA ASP A 315 -13.09 5.80 -10.67
C ASP A 315 -14.45 5.93 -9.96
N MET A 316 -15.12 4.82 -9.63
CA MET A 316 -16.31 4.85 -8.78
C MET A 316 -15.97 5.26 -7.34
N THR A 317 -14.84 4.80 -6.81
CA THR A 317 -14.41 5.14 -5.44
C THR A 317 -14.12 6.63 -5.29
N SER A 318 -13.47 7.25 -6.28
CA SER A 318 -13.14 8.68 -6.24
C SER A 318 -14.31 9.60 -6.60
N GLN A 319 -15.25 9.17 -7.45
CA GLN A 319 -16.28 10.06 -8.02
C GLN A 319 -17.72 9.78 -7.56
N LEU A 320 -18.01 8.58 -7.05
CA LEU A 320 -19.39 8.11 -6.80
C LEU A 320 -19.67 7.82 -5.33
N PHE A 321 -18.73 7.17 -4.65
CA PHE A 321 -18.92 6.73 -3.27
C PHE A 321 -18.50 7.81 -2.27
N GLU A 322 -19.28 7.96 -1.21
CA GLU A 322 -19.05 8.94 -0.15
C GLU A 322 -18.76 8.24 1.19
N GLY A 323 -17.86 8.79 1.99
CA GLY A 323 -17.52 8.26 3.31
C GLY A 323 -17.14 6.76 3.27
N GLU A 324 -17.89 5.94 4.01
CA GLU A 324 -17.63 4.49 4.15
C GLU A 324 -18.19 3.66 2.99
N GLU A 325 -18.85 4.27 2.00
CA GLU A 325 -19.60 3.53 0.97
C GLU A 325 -18.70 2.67 0.08
N ALA A 326 -17.51 3.14 -0.29
CA ALA A 326 -16.60 2.38 -1.14
C ALA A 326 -16.16 1.08 -0.45
N TYR A 327 -15.75 1.16 0.82
CA TYR A 327 -15.33 0.01 1.60
C TYR A 327 -16.51 -0.88 2.02
N THR A 328 -17.70 -0.30 2.23
CA THR A 328 -18.96 -1.04 2.42
C THR A 328 -19.31 -1.87 1.19
N HIS A 329 -19.24 -1.29 -0.01
CA HIS A 329 -19.53 -2.01 -1.25
C HIS A 329 -18.55 -3.16 -1.44
N LEU A 330 -17.26 -2.88 -1.32
CA LEU A 330 -16.22 -3.88 -1.52
C LEU A 330 -16.39 -5.05 -0.55
N THR A 331 -16.42 -4.77 0.75
CA THR A 331 -16.35 -5.84 1.76
C THR A 331 -17.66 -6.55 2.07
N ILE A 332 -18.81 -5.90 1.83
CA ILE A 332 -20.13 -6.48 2.11
C ILE A 332 -20.83 -6.94 0.81
N ALA A 333 -20.84 -6.12 -0.24
CA ALA A 333 -21.56 -6.48 -1.47
C ALA A 333 -20.79 -7.48 -2.34
N ILE A 334 -19.46 -7.38 -2.37
CA ILE A 334 -18.60 -8.21 -3.23
C ILE A 334 -18.04 -9.39 -2.42
N GLU A 335 -17.15 -9.14 -1.45
CA GLU A 335 -16.36 -10.19 -0.81
C GLU A 335 -17.22 -11.15 0.02
N LYS A 336 -18.09 -10.60 0.88
CA LYS A 336 -19.03 -11.42 1.67
C LYS A 336 -20.00 -12.22 0.78
N ALA A 337 -20.35 -11.71 -0.41
CA ALA A 337 -21.14 -12.46 -1.36
C ALA A 337 -20.33 -13.60 -2.02
N GLY A 338 -19.03 -13.39 -2.24
CA GLY A 338 -18.08 -14.39 -2.74
C GLY A 338 -17.85 -15.59 -1.81
N MET A 339 -18.25 -15.49 -0.54
CA MET A 339 -18.19 -16.59 0.44
C MET A 339 -19.35 -17.61 0.32
N LYS A 340 -20.31 -17.40 -0.58
CA LYS A 340 -21.39 -18.36 -0.83
C LYS A 340 -20.87 -19.63 -1.52
N TYR A 341 -21.60 -20.73 -1.38
CA TYR A 341 -21.31 -21.97 -2.08
C TYR A 341 -22.60 -22.67 -2.54
N PRO A 342 -22.76 -23.01 -3.83
CA PRO A 342 -22.24 -22.38 -5.06
C PRO A 342 -23.19 -21.29 -5.64
N PRO A 343 -22.70 -20.33 -6.46
CA PRO A 343 -21.28 -20.10 -6.83
C PRO A 343 -20.52 -19.23 -5.80
N GLY A 344 -19.18 -19.36 -5.76
CA GLY A 344 -18.27 -18.56 -4.92
C GLY A 344 -16.81 -19.07 -4.96
N LYS A 345 -15.91 -18.49 -4.15
CA LYS A 345 -14.44 -18.71 -4.23
C LYS A 345 -14.01 -20.17 -4.11
N ARG A 346 -14.70 -20.95 -3.28
CA ARG A 346 -14.46 -22.40 -3.18
C ARG A 346 -14.72 -23.12 -4.50
N GLU A 347 -15.76 -22.73 -5.23
CA GLU A 347 -16.10 -23.34 -6.51
C GLU A 347 -15.10 -22.93 -7.60
N GLU A 348 -14.59 -21.69 -7.57
CA GLU A 348 -13.48 -21.26 -8.45
C GLU A 348 -12.24 -22.15 -8.26
N TRP A 349 -11.87 -22.44 -7.01
CA TRP A 349 -10.78 -23.37 -6.70
C TRP A 349 -11.07 -24.80 -7.14
N GLU A 350 -12.25 -25.35 -6.83
CA GLU A 350 -12.68 -26.70 -7.27
C GLU A 350 -12.68 -26.79 -8.81
N PHE A 351 -13.10 -25.73 -9.52
CA PHE A 351 -13.04 -25.65 -10.98
C PHE A 351 -11.61 -25.72 -11.53
N CYS A 352 -10.69 -24.92 -10.99
CA CYS A 352 -9.29 -24.94 -11.41
C CYS A 352 -8.62 -26.29 -11.12
N ARG A 353 -8.94 -26.91 -9.97
CA ARG A 353 -8.36 -28.18 -9.53
C ARG A 353 -8.91 -29.38 -10.29
N ASP A 354 -10.22 -29.49 -10.42
CA ASP A 354 -10.89 -30.73 -10.84
C ASP A 354 -11.27 -30.72 -12.32
N ILE A 355 -11.67 -29.55 -12.85
CA ILE A 355 -12.21 -29.42 -14.21
C ILE A 355 -11.11 -29.03 -15.20
N VAL A 356 -10.43 -27.91 -14.97
CA VAL A 356 -9.35 -27.43 -15.84
C VAL A 356 -8.03 -28.14 -15.54
N GLN A 357 -7.83 -28.54 -14.28
CA GLN A 357 -6.62 -29.17 -13.78
C GLN A 357 -5.36 -28.32 -14.03
N ASP A 358 -5.48 -27.00 -13.88
CA ASP A 358 -4.36 -26.06 -14.01
C ASP A 358 -3.65 -25.90 -12.67
N PRO A 359 -2.39 -26.36 -12.50
CA PRO A 359 -1.72 -26.36 -11.19
C PRO A 359 -1.45 -24.95 -10.65
N LEU A 360 -1.16 -24.00 -11.55
CA LEU A 360 -0.83 -22.62 -11.16
C LEU A 360 -2.08 -21.89 -10.69
N MET A 361 -3.15 -21.93 -11.49
CA MET A 361 -4.42 -21.32 -11.12
C MET A 361 -5.09 -22.02 -9.93
N THR A 362 -4.90 -23.33 -9.76
CA THR A 362 -5.35 -24.01 -8.53
C THR A 362 -4.68 -23.41 -7.29
N THR A 363 -3.37 -23.18 -7.36
CA THR A 363 -2.62 -22.55 -6.25
C THR A 363 -3.10 -21.12 -6.02
N PHE A 364 -3.23 -20.33 -7.09
CA PHE A 364 -3.66 -18.94 -6.96
C PHE A 364 -5.07 -18.80 -6.39
N GLN A 365 -6.03 -19.62 -6.83
CA GLN A 365 -7.40 -19.55 -6.29
C GLN A 365 -7.50 -20.06 -4.85
N ASP A 366 -6.63 -20.97 -4.42
CA ASP A 366 -6.60 -21.42 -3.02
C ASP A 366 -6.17 -20.28 -2.08
N PHE A 367 -5.08 -19.58 -2.43
CA PHE A 367 -4.59 -18.44 -1.65
C PHE A 367 -5.53 -17.24 -1.73
N ASP A 368 -6.06 -16.93 -2.91
CA ASP A 368 -7.07 -15.89 -3.06
C ASP A 368 -8.31 -16.19 -2.19
N TRP A 369 -8.79 -17.43 -2.16
CA TRP A 369 -9.90 -17.81 -1.30
C TRP A 369 -9.56 -17.59 0.19
N ALA A 370 -8.35 -17.94 0.63
CA ALA A 370 -7.91 -17.69 2.01
C ALA A 370 -7.86 -16.19 2.36
N ASP A 371 -7.40 -15.36 1.41
CA ASP A 371 -7.35 -13.90 1.56
C ASP A 371 -8.78 -13.31 1.63
N GLU A 372 -9.70 -13.78 0.78
CA GLU A 372 -11.09 -13.32 0.73
C GLU A 372 -11.91 -13.65 1.99
N VAL A 373 -11.58 -14.76 2.67
CA VAL A 373 -12.13 -15.06 4.01
C VAL A 373 -11.69 -13.98 5.01
N THR A 374 -10.45 -13.51 4.89
CA THR A 374 -9.91 -12.42 5.71
C THR A 374 -10.58 -11.09 5.37
N HIS A 375 -10.79 -10.80 4.08
CA HIS A 375 -11.43 -9.57 3.62
C HIS A 375 -12.91 -9.47 4.08
N ALA A 376 -13.66 -10.57 4.00
CA ALA A 376 -15.00 -10.66 4.59
C ALA A 376 -14.99 -10.40 6.11
N GLY A 377 -13.93 -10.84 6.80
CA GLY A 377 -13.68 -10.51 8.20
C GLY A 377 -13.43 -9.02 8.46
N PHE A 378 -12.75 -8.33 7.54
CA PHE A 378 -12.61 -6.87 7.58
C PHE A 378 -13.95 -6.17 7.41
N GLY A 379 -14.81 -6.62 6.49
CA GLY A 379 -16.17 -6.10 6.36
C GLY A 379 -17.00 -6.27 7.62
N GLN A 380 -16.93 -7.43 8.27
CA GLN A 380 -17.59 -7.64 9.56
C GLN A 380 -17.10 -6.65 10.62
N ARG A 381 -15.78 -6.51 10.79
CA ARG A 381 -15.20 -5.65 11.82
C ARG A 381 -15.45 -4.16 11.57
N TRP A 382 -15.16 -3.68 10.36
CA TRP A 382 -15.10 -2.25 10.08
C TRP A 382 -16.42 -1.69 9.60
N ILE A 383 -17.26 -2.48 8.93
CA ILE A 383 -18.56 -2.02 8.45
C ILE A 383 -19.66 -2.43 9.43
N VAL A 384 -19.84 -3.73 9.68
CA VAL A 384 -20.94 -4.19 10.51
C VAL A 384 -20.77 -3.74 11.96
N ASP A 385 -19.66 -4.08 12.60
CA ASP A 385 -19.46 -3.83 14.04
C ASP A 385 -19.19 -2.34 14.31
N SER A 386 -18.30 -1.70 13.53
CA SER A 386 -17.89 -0.31 13.78
C SER A 386 -18.85 0.74 13.22
N VAL A 387 -19.30 0.64 11.97
CA VAL A 387 -20.14 1.68 11.34
C VAL A 387 -21.62 1.48 11.69
N PHE A 388 -22.09 0.24 11.67
CA PHE A 388 -23.50 -0.09 11.90
C PHE A 388 -23.78 -0.70 13.28
N GLY A 389 -22.86 -0.58 14.24
CA GLY A 389 -23.07 -0.97 15.64
C GLY A 389 -23.41 -2.45 15.84
N GLY A 390 -22.94 -3.32 14.96
CA GLY A 390 -23.21 -4.76 14.98
C GLY A 390 -24.50 -5.18 14.27
N ASP A 391 -25.18 -4.30 13.52
CA ASP A 391 -26.38 -4.64 12.76
C ASP A 391 -26.05 -5.07 11.32
N PRO A 392 -26.02 -6.39 11.02
CA PRO A 392 -25.69 -6.88 9.69
C PRO A 392 -26.78 -6.59 8.64
N ARG A 393 -28.03 -6.32 9.05
CA ARG A 393 -29.11 -6.00 8.10
C ARG A 393 -28.99 -4.58 7.59
N GLN A 394 -28.64 -3.64 8.47
CA GLN A 394 -28.37 -2.26 8.07
C GLN A 394 -27.12 -2.17 7.18
N ALA A 395 -26.05 -2.90 7.52
CA ALA A 395 -24.86 -2.99 6.68
C ALA A 395 -25.18 -3.56 5.30
N GLN A 396 -26.02 -4.60 5.21
CA GLN A 396 -26.44 -5.16 3.92
C GLN A 396 -27.30 -4.16 3.14
N ALA A 397 -28.24 -3.46 3.78
CA ALA A 397 -29.06 -2.45 3.10
C ALA A 397 -28.21 -1.28 2.54
N ALA A 398 -27.18 -0.86 3.29
CA ALA A 398 -26.22 0.13 2.81
C ALA A 398 -25.40 -0.39 1.62
N ALA A 399 -24.96 -1.65 1.67
CA ALA A 399 -24.30 -2.31 0.54
C ALA A 399 -25.21 -2.42 -0.70
N ASP A 400 -26.50 -2.73 -0.53
CA ASP A 400 -27.44 -2.80 -1.64
C ASP A 400 -27.65 -1.41 -2.28
N ALA A 401 -27.62 -0.33 -1.49
CA ALA A 401 -27.68 1.04 -2.00
C ALA A 401 -26.46 1.41 -2.86
N THR A 402 -25.26 0.97 -2.48
CA THR A 402 -24.04 1.20 -3.28
C THR A 402 -24.06 0.38 -4.58
N VAL A 403 -24.68 -0.80 -4.59
CA VAL A 403 -24.94 -1.58 -5.83
C VAL A 403 -25.84 -0.80 -6.80
N ALA A 404 -26.89 -0.15 -6.31
CA ALA A 404 -27.75 0.69 -7.14
C ALA A 404 -26.99 1.90 -7.73
N LYS A 405 -26.16 2.58 -6.92
CA LYS A 405 -25.27 3.66 -7.39
C LYS A 405 -24.34 3.18 -8.50
N ARG A 406 -23.69 2.02 -8.32
CA ARG A 406 -22.81 1.39 -9.30
C ARG A 406 -23.54 1.10 -10.61
N ALA A 407 -24.73 0.50 -10.55
CA ALA A 407 -25.52 0.21 -11.75
C ALA A 407 -25.81 1.47 -12.58
N ALA A 408 -26.20 2.56 -11.91
CA ALA A 408 -26.45 3.84 -12.57
C ALA A 408 -25.18 4.47 -13.17
N PHE A 409 -24.03 4.35 -12.51
CA PHE A 409 -22.74 4.79 -13.03
C PHE A 409 -22.36 4.01 -14.30
N MET A 410 -22.45 2.68 -14.26
CA MET A 410 -22.08 1.81 -15.37
C MET A 410 -22.96 2.04 -16.61
N ALA A 411 -24.25 2.29 -16.45
CA ALA A 411 -25.14 2.62 -17.56
C ALA A 411 -24.65 3.87 -18.33
N ARG A 412 -24.29 4.94 -17.61
CA ARG A 412 -23.75 6.16 -18.24
C ARG A 412 -22.41 5.94 -18.94
N SER A 413 -21.55 5.11 -18.35
CA SER A 413 -20.22 4.81 -18.91
C SER A 413 -20.28 3.92 -20.16
N GLN A 414 -21.34 3.11 -20.33
CA GLN A 414 -21.56 2.29 -21.52
C GLN A 414 -22.10 3.14 -22.69
N ASP A 415 -23.00 4.10 -22.41
CA ASP A 415 -23.62 4.97 -23.42
C ASP A 415 -22.65 6.04 -23.96
N GLY A 416 -21.69 6.51 -23.16
CA GLY A 416 -20.71 7.55 -23.54
C GLY A 416 -19.60 7.11 -24.51
N GLY A 417 -19.57 5.83 -24.91
CA GLY A 417 -18.55 5.26 -25.80
C GLY A 417 -18.71 5.59 -27.29
N GLY A 418 -19.64 6.47 -27.66
CA GLY A 418 -20.06 6.67 -29.04
C GLY A 418 -20.38 8.12 -29.43
N SER A 419 -19.58 9.12 -29.04
CA SER A 419 -19.54 10.42 -29.73
C SER A 419 -18.40 11.30 -29.21
N GLY A 420 -17.23 11.16 -29.81
CA GLY A 420 -16.09 12.07 -29.63
C GLY A 420 -15.50 12.52 -30.97
N GLY A 421 -16.35 12.62 -32.01
CA GLY A 421 -16.01 13.20 -33.29
C GLY A 421 -16.94 14.37 -33.56
N GLY A 422 -16.41 15.59 -33.59
CA GLY A 422 -17.09 16.72 -34.21
C GLY A 422 -17.23 17.99 -33.37
N ALA A 423 -16.32 18.93 -33.67
CA ALA A 423 -16.59 20.35 -33.92
C ALA A 423 -16.86 21.31 -32.74
N GLY A 424 -15.95 22.27 -32.64
CA GLY A 424 -16.09 23.59 -32.01
C GLY A 424 -14.69 24.14 -31.73
N GLY A 425 -14.05 24.94 -32.58
CA GLY A 425 -14.59 25.93 -33.50
C GLY A 425 -14.56 27.30 -32.83
N TYR A 426 -13.40 27.96 -32.98
CA TYR A 426 -12.98 29.30 -32.53
C TYR A 426 -12.50 29.47 -31.08
#